data_AF-A0A209D5K8-F1
#
_entry.id   AF-A0A209D5K8-F1
#
_cell.length_a   1.000
_cell.length_b   1.000
_cell.length_c   1.000
_cell.angle_alpha   90.00
_cell.angle_beta   90.00
_cell.angle_gamma   90.00
#
_symmetry.space_group_name_H-M   'P 1'
#
loop_
_entity.id
_entity.type
_entity.pdbx_description
1 polymer ?
#
loop_
_entity_poly.entity_id
_entity_poly.type
_entity_poly.pdbx_seq_one_letter_code
_entity_poly.pdbx_strand_id
1 'polypeptide(L)'
;MRMKRLPHRLLTAVAAGFLLTAAAPAHADPAPPGAPAPQTSGAHGLRAFQQSYGLPPTGRVDTATAQLLRSAPDSELRVFFAAPADLGPEQLAHARTVIGVGKGAELPEEAQVIALMTAMQESKFVNYTSPVDHDSLGVFQQRPSMGWGTPAQITHVPTAAKSFYGLPSPSANPGLLQIDGWESMEPGDVCQAVQRSAHPDRYAQWEDFARDLLEQEGPDADPIP
;
A
#
# COMPACT_ATOMS: atom_id res chain seq x y z
N MET A 1 -20.59 -7.46 -86.31
CA MET A 1 -21.43 -6.55 -85.50
C MET A 1 -21.24 -6.89 -84.02
N ARG A 2 -20.83 -5.88 -83.25
CA ARG A 2 -20.87 -5.73 -81.77
C ARG A 2 -20.00 -6.63 -80.85
N MET A 3 -19.07 -5.91 -80.23
CA MET A 3 -18.23 -6.17 -79.06
C MET A 3 -19.01 -6.48 -77.77
N LYS A 4 -18.26 -6.98 -76.76
CA LYS A 4 -18.29 -6.73 -75.28
C LYS A 4 -18.22 -8.07 -74.53
N ARG A 5 -17.48 -8.29 -73.45
CA ARG A 5 -16.62 -7.48 -72.55
C ARG A 5 -15.79 -8.48 -71.72
N LEU A 6 -14.54 -8.13 -71.39
CA LEU A 6 -13.69 -8.84 -70.42
C LEU A 6 -14.26 -8.67 -69.00
N PRO A 7 -14.23 -9.68 -68.11
CA PRO A 7 -14.30 -9.46 -66.68
C PRO A 7 -12.90 -9.26 -66.10
N HIS A 8 -12.70 -8.12 -65.44
CA HIS A 8 -11.56 -7.82 -64.57
C HIS A 8 -11.61 -8.71 -63.33
N ARG A 9 -10.47 -9.32 -62.97
CA ARG A 9 -10.23 -9.81 -61.60
C ARG A 9 -8.94 -9.21 -61.08
N LEU A 10 -9.09 -8.59 -59.91
CA LEU A 10 -8.16 -7.75 -59.17
C LEU A 10 -6.77 -8.39 -58.96
N LEU A 11 -5.72 -7.57 -59.14
CA LEU A 11 -4.45 -7.76 -58.44
C LEU A 11 -4.69 -7.54 -56.94
N THR A 12 -4.37 -8.54 -56.12
CA THR A 12 -4.22 -8.36 -54.67
C THR A 12 -2.78 -7.92 -54.42
N ALA A 13 -2.58 -6.63 -54.09
CA ALA A 13 -1.31 -6.13 -53.62
C ALA A 13 -1.13 -6.49 -52.13
N VAL A 14 -0.10 -7.26 -51.80
CA VAL A 14 0.34 -7.48 -50.42
C VAL A 14 1.15 -6.26 -50.01
N ALA A 15 0.57 -5.38 -49.20
CA ALA A 15 1.28 -4.30 -48.55
C ALA A 15 1.88 -4.83 -47.23
N ALA A 16 3.19 -5.08 -47.22
CA ALA A 16 3.94 -5.31 -45.99
C ALA A 16 4.13 -3.97 -45.26
N GLY A 17 3.28 -3.70 -44.27
CA GLY A 17 3.44 -2.57 -43.37
C GLY A 17 4.50 -2.87 -42.32
N PHE A 18 5.67 -2.24 -42.41
CA PHE A 18 6.62 -2.17 -41.31
C PHE A 18 6.06 -1.26 -40.21
N LEU A 19 5.62 -1.85 -39.10
CA LEU A 19 5.35 -1.13 -37.86
C LEU A 19 6.69 -0.77 -37.20
N LEU A 20 7.10 0.50 -37.30
CA LEU A 20 8.13 1.05 -36.42
C LEU A 20 7.51 1.20 -35.02
N THR A 21 7.86 0.30 -34.10
CA THR A 21 7.63 0.49 -32.67
C THR A 21 8.61 1.53 -32.15
N ALA A 22 8.16 2.76 -31.93
CA ALA A 22 8.93 3.73 -31.14
C ALA A 22 8.90 3.27 -29.68
N ALA A 23 10.06 2.89 -29.13
CA ALA A 23 10.20 2.61 -27.71
C ALA A 23 9.92 3.90 -26.91
N ALA A 24 8.95 3.84 -26.01
CA ALA A 24 8.71 4.91 -25.05
C ALA A 24 9.98 5.12 -24.20
N PRO A 25 10.32 6.37 -23.82
CA PRO A 25 11.47 6.60 -22.95
C PRO A 25 11.21 5.91 -21.60
N ALA A 26 12.17 5.09 -21.17
CA ALA A 26 12.21 4.57 -19.83
C ALA A 26 12.18 5.76 -18.86
N HIS A 27 11.16 5.82 -18.00
CA HIS A 27 11.15 6.75 -16.88
C HIS A 27 12.26 6.28 -15.94
N ALA A 28 13.35 7.03 -15.90
CA ALA A 28 14.37 6.80 -14.88
C ALA A 28 13.74 7.08 -13.52
N ASP A 29 13.89 6.15 -12.58
CA ASP A 29 13.48 6.38 -11.20
C ASP A 29 14.18 7.65 -10.67
N PRO A 30 13.46 8.53 -9.96
CA PRO A 30 14.08 9.69 -9.36
C PRO A 30 15.21 9.25 -8.43
N ALA A 31 16.31 10.01 -8.45
CA ALA A 31 17.45 9.74 -7.58
C ALA A 31 16.98 9.61 -6.12
N PRO A 32 17.47 8.62 -5.35
CA PRO A 32 17.06 8.45 -3.97
C PRO A 32 17.36 9.74 -3.19
N PRO A 33 16.52 10.09 -2.20
CA PRO A 33 16.78 11.23 -1.34
C PRO A 33 18.16 11.10 -0.69
N GLY A 34 18.79 12.25 -0.40
CA GLY A 34 20.09 12.30 0.27
C GLY A 34 20.05 11.51 1.59
N ALA A 35 21.18 10.91 1.94
CA ALA A 35 21.31 10.13 3.19
C ALA A 35 20.95 11.00 4.42
N PRO A 36 20.28 10.42 5.43
CA PRO A 36 19.91 11.14 6.65
C PRO A 36 21.16 11.62 7.40
N ALA A 37 21.01 12.73 8.14
CA ALA A 37 22.02 13.20 9.08
C ALA A 37 22.21 12.21 10.24
N PRO A 38 23.39 12.18 10.89
CA PRO A 38 23.62 11.38 12.09
C PRO A 38 22.55 11.65 13.16
N GLN A 39 21.95 10.59 13.70
CA GLN A 39 20.84 10.70 14.65
C GLN A 39 21.31 11.22 16.01
N THR A 40 20.53 12.12 16.62
CA THR A 40 20.68 12.48 18.04
C THR A 40 20.20 11.30 18.89
N SER A 41 21.01 10.86 19.86
CA SER A 41 20.67 9.72 20.72
C SER A 41 19.31 9.93 21.40
N GLY A 42 18.37 9.00 21.21
CA GLY A 42 17.02 9.07 21.78
C GLY A 42 16.00 9.89 20.99
N ALA A 43 16.30 10.36 19.77
CA ALA A 43 15.30 10.99 18.91
C ALA A 43 14.54 9.94 18.07
N HIS A 44 13.23 9.82 18.28
CA HIS A 44 12.33 8.89 17.59
C HIS A 44 11.04 9.61 17.15
N GLY A 45 10.23 8.94 16.35
CA GLY A 45 8.98 9.45 15.81
C GLY A 45 9.10 10.28 14.54
N LEU A 46 7.95 10.57 13.95
CA LEU A 46 7.82 11.28 12.67
C LEU A 46 8.56 12.63 12.66
N ARG A 47 8.58 13.36 13.78
CA ARG A 47 9.30 14.64 13.89
C ARG A 47 10.82 14.46 13.82
N ALA A 48 11.36 13.41 14.45
CA ALA A 48 12.77 13.08 14.40
C ALA A 48 13.18 12.59 13.01
N PHE A 49 12.33 11.78 12.37
CA PHE A 49 12.50 11.37 10.97
C PHE A 49 12.54 12.58 10.03
N GLN A 50 11.62 13.53 10.19
CA GLN A 50 11.65 14.77 9.40
C GLN A 50 12.95 15.55 9.60
N GLN A 51 13.39 15.71 10.85
CA GLN A 51 14.65 16.37 11.18
C GLN A 51 15.88 15.68 10.57
N SER A 52 15.93 14.34 10.57
CA SER A 52 17.09 13.61 10.03
C SER A 52 17.30 13.85 8.54
N TYR A 53 16.22 14.13 7.81
CA TYR A 53 16.26 14.49 6.39
C TYR A 53 16.22 16.02 6.12
N GLY A 54 16.36 16.85 7.16
CA GLY A 54 16.35 18.31 7.02
C GLY A 54 14.98 18.91 6.69
N LEU A 55 13.89 18.15 6.87
CA LEU A 55 12.52 18.64 6.75
C LEU A 55 12.08 19.38 8.03
N PRO A 56 11.10 20.30 7.93
CA PRO A 56 10.46 20.86 9.12
C PRO A 56 9.80 19.74 9.96
N PRO A 57 10.07 19.64 11.27
CA PRO A 57 9.52 18.61 12.16
C PRO A 57 8.06 18.90 12.52
N THR A 58 7.17 18.91 11.54
CA THR A 58 5.76 19.25 11.74
C THR A 58 5.01 18.16 12.50
N GLY A 59 5.48 16.91 12.44
CA GLY A 59 4.75 15.73 12.91
C GLY A 59 3.52 15.43 12.06
N ARG A 60 3.44 15.97 10.85
CA ARG A 60 2.40 15.70 9.85
C ARG A 60 3.05 15.14 8.59
N VAL A 61 2.33 14.28 7.88
CA VAL A 61 2.83 13.69 6.63
C VAL A 61 2.44 14.60 5.47
N ASP A 62 3.39 15.41 4.99
CA ASP A 62 3.28 16.09 3.69
C ASP A 62 3.86 15.23 2.56
N THR A 63 3.76 15.72 1.32
CA THR A 63 4.27 14.99 0.14
C THR A 63 5.75 14.62 0.26
N ALA A 64 6.58 15.52 0.79
CA ALA A 64 8.01 15.28 0.95
C ALA A 64 8.28 14.19 2.00
N THR A 65 7.63 14.30 3.15
CA THR A 65 7.71 13.31 4.24
C THR A 65 7.24 11.94 3.76
N ALA A 66 6.12 11.88 3.04
CA ALA A 66 5.59 10.63 2.49
C ALA A 66 6.58 9.95 1.52
N GLN A 67 7.19 10.73 0.62
CA GLN A 67 8.19 10.21 -0.31
C GLN A 67 9.43 9.64 0.41
N LEU A 68 9.87 10.30 1.48
CA LEU A 68 10.98 9.80 2.30
C LEU A 68 10.60 8.53 3.06
N LEU A 69 9.44 8.51 3.73
CA LEU A 69 8.98 7.33 4.49
C LEU A 69 8.90 6.08 3.62
N ARG A 70 8.52 6.23 2.36
CA ARG A 70 8.47 5.16 1.37
C ARG A 70 9.85 4.63 0.97
N SER A 71 10.83 5.52 0.84
CA SER A 71 12.15 5.19 0.26
C SER A 71 13.21 4.86 1.31
N ALA A 72 12.98 5.24 2.57
CA ALA A 72 13.85 4.89 3.68
C ALA A 72 13.90 3.36 3.89
N PRO A 73 15.06 2.79 4.22
CA PRO A 73 15.18 1.36 4.47
C PRO A 73 14.44 0.96 5.75
N ASP A 74 13.88 -0.25 5.78
CA ASP A 74 13.16 -0.78 6.94
C ASP A 74 14.00 -0.73 8.24
N SER A 75 15.32 -0.96 8.14
CA SER A 75 16.23 -0.85 9.28
C SER A 75 16.28 0.54 9.90
N GLU A 76 16.12 1.59 9.09
CA GLU A 76 16.04 2.97 9.57
C GLU A 76 14.65 3.28 10.11
N LEU A 77 13.60 2.85 9.40
CA LEU A 77 12.22 3.06 9.84
C LEU A 77 11.94 2.40 11.19
N ARG A 78 12.52 1.24 11.48
CA ARG A 78 12.43 0.60 12.81
C ARG A 78 13.09 1.39 13.94
N VAL A 79 14.07 2.25 13.62
CA VAL A 79 14.68 3.13 14.63
C VAL A 79 13.78 4.31 14.93
N PHE A 80 13.12 4.87 13.92
CA PHE A 80 12.21 6.01 14.11
C PHE A 80 10.81 5.61 14.58
N PHE A 81 10.33 4.42 14.26
CA PHE A 81 8.99 3.94 14.59
C PHE A 81 9.09 2.67 15.42
N ALA A 82 9.57 2.81 16.66
CA ALA A 82 9.71 1.72 17.60
C ALA A 82 8.43 1.49 18.42
N ALA A 83 7.60 2.51 18.61
CA ALA A 83 6.37 2.44 19.40
C ALA A 83 5.23 3.24 18.74
N PRO A 84 3.94 2.93 19.04
CA PRO A 84 2.79 3.62 18.46
C PRO A 84 2.84 5.16 18.58
N ALA A 85 3.39 5.69 19.68
CA ALA A 85 3.56 7.12 19.92
C ALA A 85 4.47 7.83 18.91
N ASP A 86 5.20 7.08 18.07
CA ASP A 86 6.06 7.58 17.00
C ASP A 86 5.27 8.01 15.75
N LEU A 87 4.04 7.53 15.62
CA LEU A 87 3.16 7.87 14.52
C LEU A 87 2.62 9.30 14.68
N GLY A 88 2.47 9.98 13.55
CA GLY A 88 1.74 11.25 13.49
C GLY A 88 0.23 11.07 13.73
N PRO A 89 -0.50 12.15 14.04
CA PRO A 89 -1.92 12.10 14.35
C PRO A 89 -2.78 11.55 13.18
N GLU A 90 -2.38 11.81 11.93
CA GLU A 90 -3.08 11.27 10.76
C GLU A 90 -2.87 9.76 10.59
N GLN A 91 -1.65 9.27 10.85
CA GLN A 91 -1.33 7.84 10.84
C GLN A 91 -2.12 7.10 11.92
N LEU A 92 -2.21 7.66 13.13
CA LEU A 92 -3.03 7.10 14.22
C LEU A 92 -4.53 7.11 13.87
N ALA A 93 -5.03 8.16 13.22
CA ALA A 93 -6.43 8.19 12.77
C ALA A 93 -6.75 7.09 11.74
N HIS A 94 -5.83 6.82 10.82
CA HIS A 94 -5.97 5.69 9.88
C HIS A 94 -5.89 4.34 10.59
N ALA A 95 -4.98 4.17 11.56
CA ALA A 95 -4.90 2.96 12.37
C ALA A 95 -6.23 2.69 13.12
N ARG A 96 -6.80 3.71 13.79
CA ARG A 96 -8.11 3.62 14.44
C ARG A 96 -9.23 3.24 13.47
N THR A 97 -9.16 3.73 12.23
CA THR A 97 -10.13 3.34 11.19
C THR A 97 -10.01 1.85 10.83
N VAL A 98 -8.78 1.33 10.69
CA VAL A 98 -8.54 -0.10 10.41
C VAL A 98 -9.02 -0.98 11.57
N ILE A 99 -8.75 -0.58 12.81
CA ILE A 99 -9.25 -1.23 14.03
C ILE A 99 -10.79 -1.19 14.07
N GLY A 100 -11.37 -0.01 13.85
CA GLY A 100 -12.80 0.22 13.87
C GLY A 100 -13.55 -0.69 12.89
N VAL A 101 -13.03 -0.89 11.67
CA VAL A 101 -13.61 -1.84 10.71
C VAL A 101 -13.56 -3.28 11.23
N GLY A 102 -12.43 -3.70 11.81
CA GLY A 102 -12.32 -5.04 12.40
C GLY A 102 -13.31 -5.26 13.54
N LYS A 103 -13.45 -4.28 14.44
CA LYS A 103 -14.45 -4.29 15.51
C LYS A 103 -15.89 -4.31 15.00
N GLY A 104 -16.20 -3.49 13.99
CA GLY A 104 -17.56 -3.41 13.43
C GLY A 104 -18.02 -4.69 12.75
N ALA A 105 -17.07 -5.52 12.30
CA ALA A 105 -17.30 -6.87 11.80
C ALA A 105 -17.09 -7.98 12.85
N GLU A 106 -16.92 -7.62 14.13
CA GLU A 106 -16.71 -8.54 15.26
C GLU A 106 -15.52 -9.49 15.05
N LEU A 107 -14.47 -9.02 14.36
CA LEU A 107 -13.28 -9.83 14.08
C LEU A 107 -12.38 -9.97 15.32
N PRO A 108 -11.72 -11.13 15.49
CA PRO A 108 -10.77 -11.32 16.58
C PRO A 108 -9.63 -10.30 16.53
N GLU A 109 -9.07 -9.99 17.68
CA GLU A 109 -7.92 -9.05 17.80
C GLU A 109 -6.76 -9.48 16.90
N GLU A 110 -6.52 -10.78 16.74
CA GLU A 110 -5.45 -11.28 15.88
C GLU A 110 -5.60 -10.84 14.41
N ALA A 111 -6.83 -10.81 13.87
CA ALA A 111 -7.07 -10.28 12.53
C ALA A 111 -6.75 -8.79 12.44
N GLN A 112 -7.07 -8.03 13.50
CA GLN A 112 -6.78 -6.60 13.58
C GLN A 112 -5.27 -6.33 13.67
N VAL A 113 -4.53 -7.14 14.44
CA VAL A 113 -3.07 -7.10 14.50
C VAL A 113 -2.47 -7.33 13.10
N ILE A 114 -2.91 -8.36 12.37
CA ILE A 114 -2.43 -8.65 11.01
C ILE A 114 -2.68 -7.47 10.05
N ALA A 115 -3.85 -6.82 10.15
CA ALA A 115 -4.16 -5.64 9.35
C ALA A 115 -3.27 -4.44 9.70
N LEU A 116 -3.00 -4.21 10.99
CA LEU A 116 -2.10 -3.16 11.45
C LEU A 116 -0.65 -3.43 11.04
N MET A 117 -0.16 -4.67 11.14
CA MET A 117 1.15 -5.09 10.64
C MET A 117 1.28 -4.78 9.15
N THR A 118 0.26 -5.12 8.37
CA THR A 118 0.25 -4.87 6.93
C THR A 118 0.30 -3.38 6.63
N ALA A 119 -0.61 -2.57 7.20
CA ALA A 119 -0.64 -1.13 6.95
C ALA A 119 0.64 -0.41 7.43
N MET A 120 1.25 -0.92 8.52
CA MET A 120 2.54 -0.44 8.98
C MET A 120 3.63 -0.74 7.96
N GLN A 121 3.73 -1.98 7.47
CA GLN A 121 4.75 -2.34 6.47
C GLN A 121 4.54 -1.58 5.15
N GLU A 122 3.32 -1.56 4.63
CA GLU A 122 2.99 -1.06 3.29
C GLU A 122 3.14 0.45 3.18
N SER A 123 2.71 1.20 4.20
CA SER A 123 2.66 2.66 4.08
C SER A 123 3.01 3.43 5.35
N LYS A 124 3.30 2.73 6.46
CA LYS A 124 3.36 3.35 7.79
C LYS A 124 2.05 4.09 8.08
N PHE A 125 0.90 3.56 7.67
CA PHE A 125 -0.42 4.20 7.74
C PHE A 125 -0.57 5.51 6.94
N VAL A 126 0.34 5.85 6.03
CA VAL A 126 0.13 6.95 5.08
C VAL A 126 -0.92 6.55 4.03
N ASN A 127 -1.94 7.39 3.82
CA ASN A 127 -2.98 7.16 2.82
C ASN A 127 -2.60 7.84 1.49
N TYR A 128 -1.83 7.14 0.66
CA TYR A 128 -1.37 7.70 -0.62
C TYR A 128 -2.52 7.84 -1.62
N THR A 129 -2.89 9.09 -1.94
CA THR A 129 -3.97 9.41 -2.89
C THR A 129 -3.49 9.58 -4.34
N SER A 130 -2.18 9.61 -4.53
CA SER A 130 -1.52 9.57 -5.84
C SER A 130 -0.62 8.34 -5.89
N PRO A 131 -0.51 7.65 -7.05
CA PRO A 131 0.28 6.44 -7.15
C PRO A 131 1.74 6.70 -6.79
N VAL A 132 2.28 5.80 -5.97
CA VAL A 132 3.68 5.90 -5.54
C VAL A 132 4.51 4.71 -5.99
N ASP A 133 3.93 3.50 -6.05
CA ASP A 133 4.55 2.31 -6.67
C ASP A 133 3.63 1.76 -7.77
N HIS A 134 4.04 1.80 -9.04
CA HIS A 134 3.13 1.49 -10.15
C HIS A 134 1.81 2.30 -10.03
N ASP A 135 0.68 1.61 -9.80
CA ASP A 135 -0.63 2.20 -9.54
C ASP A 135 -1.13 1.96 -8.10
N SER A 136 -0.22 1.64 -7.17
CA SER A 136 -0.52 1.35 -5.76
C SER A 136 -0.92 2.60 -4.99
N LEU A 137 -1.97 2.48 -4.18
CA LEU A 137 -2.61 3.57 -3.45
C LEU A 137 -3.04 3.13 -2.05
N GLY A 138 -3.30 4.12 -1.20
CA GLY A 138 -3.89 3.94 0.12
C GLY A 138 -2.96 3.31 1.16
N VAL A 139 -3.54 3.01 2.32
CA VAL A 139 -2.79 2.53 3.50
C VAL A 139 -2.29 1.08 3.37
N PHE A 140 -2.89 0.30 2.48
CA PHE A 140 -2.49 -1.08 2.19
C PHE A 140 -1.71 -1.22 0.87
N GLN A 141 -1.40 -0.11 0.20
CA GLN A 141 -0.77 -0.10 -1.14
C GLN A 141 -1.45 -1.04 -2.14
N GLN A 142 -2.80 -1.04 -2.12
CA GLN A 142 -3.62 -1.83 -3.02
C GLN A 142 -3.55 -1.28 -4.44
N ARG A 143 -3.75 -2.14 -5.45
CA ARG A 143 -3.61 -1.79 -6.87
C ARG A 143 -4.92 -1.93 -7.63
N PRO A 144 -5.43 -0.87 -8.28
CA PRO A 144 -6.60 -0.95 -9.14
C PRO A 144 -6.44 -1.94 -10.29
N SER A 145 -5.28 -1.93 -10.96
CA SER A 145 -4.96 -2.86 -12.06
C SER A 145 -4.95 -4.33 -11.65
N MET A 146 -4.83 -4.62 -10.34
CA MET A 146 -4.87 -5.97 -9.79
C MET A 146 -6.24 -6.35 -9.22
N GLY A 147 -7.27 -5.50 -9.38
CA GLY A 147 -8.63 -5.82 -8.99
C GLY A 147 -8.99 -5.52 -7.53
N TRP A 148 -8.19 -4.75 -6.80
CA TRP A 148 -8.51 -4.36 -5.41
C TRP A 148 -9.63 -3.31 -5.29
N GLY A 149 -9.96 -2.64 -6.39
CA GLY A 149 -10.98 -1.58 -6.44
C GLY A 149 -10.51 -0.37 -7.26
N THR A 150 -11.39 0.62 -7.43
CA THR A 150 -11.02 1.89 -8.07
C THR A 150 -10.12 2.75 -7.15
N PRO A 151 -9.36 3.72 -7.69
CA PRO A 151 -8.55 4.64 -6.87
C PRO A 151 -9.32 5.27 -5.71
N ALA A 152 -10.55 5.73 -5.94
CA ALA A 152 -11.39 6.32 -4.91
C ALA A 152 -11.80 5.32 -3.81
N GLN A 153 -11.97 4.05 -4.16
CA GLN A 153 -12.34 3.00 -3.20
C GLN A 153 -11.15 2.61 -2.32
N ILE A 154 -9.97 2.43 -2.90
CA ILE A 154 -8.79 1.95 -2.16
C ILE A 154 -8.06 3.07 -1.39
N THR A 155 -8.36 4.34 -1.68
CA THR A 155 -7.94 5.51 -0.88
C THR A 155 -8.96 5.88 0.20
N HIS A 156 -10.15 5.28 0.18
CA HIS A 156 -11.10 5.35 1.27
C HIS A 156 -10.77 4.27 2.31
N VAL A 157 -10.09 4.65 3.40
CA VAL A 157 -9.51 3.73 4.39
C VAL A 157 -10.49 2.66 4.90
N PRO A 158 -11.77 2.95 5.23
CA PRO A 158 -12.71 1.91 5.61
C PRO A 158 -12.95 0.86 4.52
N THR A 159 -13.05 1.29 3.26
CA THR A 159 -13.26 0.36 2.13
C THR A 159 -12.01 -0.48 1.89
N ALA A 160 -10.83 0.13 1.92
CA ALA A 160 -9.57 -0.59 1.77
C ALA A 160 -9.36 -1.64 2.88
N ALA A 161 -9.71 -1.30 4.12
CA ALA A 161 -9.68 -2.22 5.25
C ALA A 161 -10.69 -3.36 5.09
N LYS A 162 -11.93 -3.08 4.66
CA LYS A 162 -12.91 -4.13 4.34
C LYS A 162 -12.39 -5.09 3.28
N SER A 163 -11.78 -4.56 2.20
CA SER A 163 -11.12 -5.38 1.18
C SER A 163 -10.01 -6.23 1.78
N PHE A 164 -9.14 -5.65 2.61
CA PHE A 164 -8.04 -6.39 3.24
C PHE A 164 -8.55 -7.52 4.14
N TYR A 165 -9.56 -7.26 4.98
CA TYR A 165 -10.14 -8.29 5.84
C TYR A 165 -10.90 -9.37 5.06
N GLY A 166 -11.30 -9.13 3.81
CA GLY A 166 -12.14 -10.06 3.05
C GLY A 166 -13.62 -9.92 3.35
N LEU A 167 -14.04 -8.75 3.84
CA LEU A 167 -15.43 -8.36 4.04
C LEU A 167 -16.09 -7.95 2.71
N PRO A 168 -17.44 -7.86 2.65
CA PRO A 168 -18.13 -7.34 1.47
C PRO A 168 -17.55 -6.00 1.02
N SER A 169 -16.91 -6.01 -0.15
CA SER A 169 -16.16 -4.89 -0.69
C SER A 169 -16.12 -4.96 -2.23
N PRO A 170 -15.64 -3.90 -2.91
CA PRO A 170 -15.43 -3.90 -4.36
C PRO A 170 -14.23 -4.76 -4.83
N SER A 171 -13.45 -5.34 -3.91
CA SER A 171 -12.26 -6.12 -4.26
C SER A 171 -12.65 -7.44 -4.93
N ALA A 172 -11.92 -7.81 -5.98
CA ALA A 172 -11.95 -9.13 -6.59
C ALA A 172 -10.86 -10.08 -6.02
N ASN A 173 -9.96 -9.57 -5.17
CA ASN A 173 -8.93 -10.37 -4.52
C ASN A 173 -9.43 -10.95 -3.19
N PRO A 174 -8.91 -12.13 -2.79
CA PRO A 174 -9.17 -12.65 -1.46
C PRO A 174 -8.57 -11.72 -0.39
N GLY A 175 -9.33 -11.46 0.65
CA GLY A 175 -8.82 -10.84 1.88
C GLY A 175 -8.49 -11.87 2.95
N LEU A 176 -8.05 -11.41 4.12
CA LEU A 176 -7.58 -12.21 5.26
C LEU A 176 -8.50 -13.38 5.59
N LEU A 177 -9.81 -13.14 5.79
CA LEU A 177 -10.77 -14.16 6.19
C LEU A 177 -11.06 -15.20 5.09
N GLN A 178 -10.53 -14.99 3.89
CA GLN A 178 -10.68 -15.87 2.73
C GLN A 178 -9.38 -16.62 2.42
N ILE A 179 -8.36 -16.49 3.28
CA ILE A 179 -7.14 -17.29 3.26
C ILE A 179 -7.37 -18.55 4.09
N ASP A 180 -7.31 -19.71 3.45
CA ASP A 180 -7.53 -21.00 4.13
C ASP A 180 -6.48 -21.24 5.23
N GLY A 181 -6.95 -21.44 6.46
CA GLY A 181 -6.09 -21.79 7.60
C GLY A 181 -5.28 -20.63 8.18
N TRP A 182 -5.63 -19.38 7.86
CA TRP A 182 -4.93 -18.19 8.34
C TRP A 182 -4.80 -18.15 9.87
N GLU A 183 -5.78 -18.70 10.61
CA GLU A 183 -5.79 -18.73 12.08
C GLU A 183 -4.65 -19.58 12.67
N SER A 184 -4.05 -20.46 11.87
CA SER A 184 -2.94 -21.33 12.28
C SER A 184 -1.59 -20.92 11.67
N MET A 185 -1.56 -19.85 10.89
CA MET A 185 -0.35 -19.31 10.27
C MET A 185 0.32 -18.30 11.21
N GLU A 186 1.62 -18.11 11.05
CA GLU A 186 2.30 -16.99 11.68
C GLU A 186 1.74 -15.66 11.12
N PRO A 187 1.54 -14.61 11.93
CA PRO A 187 0.88 -13.37 11.48
C PRO A 187 1.53 -12.73 10.25
N GLY A 188 2.87 -12.74 10.18
CA GLY A 188 3.61 -12.24 9.02
C GLY A 188 3.35 -13.03 7.73
N ASP A 189 3.14 -14.34 7.83
CA ASP A 189 2.80 -15.19 6.68
C ASP A 189 1.37 -14.90 6.20
N VAL A 190 0.44 -14.56 7.09
CA VAL A 190 -0.92 -14.13 6.71
C VAL A 190 -0.87 -12.81 5.97
N CYS A 191 -0.11 -11.82 6.46
CA CYS A 191 0.11 -10.55 5.75
C CYS A 191 0.59 -10.80 4.31
N GLN A 192 1.60 -11.66 4.17
CA GLN A 192 2.14 -12.04 2.87
C GLN A 192 1.13 -12.80 2.00
N ALA A 193 0.32 -13.68 2.57
CA ALA A 193 -0.69 -14.43 1.81
C ALA A 193 -1.74 -13.51 1.18
N VAL A 194 -2.14 -12.44 1.89
CA VAL A 194 -3.07 -11.42 1.38
C VAL A 194 -2.40 -10.52 0.35
N GLN A 195 -1.25 -9.94 0.68
CA GLN A 195 -0.59 -8.92 -0.16
C GLN A 195 0.16 -9.50 -1.35
N ARG A 196 0.70 -10.72 -1.23
CA ARG A 196 1.54 -11.39 -2.24
C ARG A 196 2.71 -10.52 -2.71
N SER A 197 3.44 -9.94 -1.75
CA SER A 197 4.59 -9.08 -2.02
C SER A 197 5.83 -9.84 -2.52
N ALA A 198 6.82 -9.12 -3.04
CA ALA A 198 8.14 -9.69 -3.38
C ALA A 198 9.06 -9.90 -2.17
N HIS A 199 8.65 -9.49 -0.96
CA HIS A 199 9.48 -9.44 0.25
C HIS A 199 8.72 -10.01 1.46
N PRO A 200 8.50 -11.34 1.50
CA PRO A 200 7.65 -11.98 2.51
C PRO A 200 8.13 -11.79 3.95
N ASP A 201 9.44 -11.62 4.15
CA ASP A 201 10.11 -11.51 5.44
C ASP A 201 9.92 -10.14 6.13
N ARG A 202 9.28 -9.17 5.46
CA ARG A 202 9.17 -7.81 5.98
C ARG A 202 8.01 -7.57 6.94
N TYR A 203 6.98 -8.42 6.98
CA TYR A 203 5.81 -8.14 7.83
C TYR A 203 6.04 -8.45 9.31
N ALA A 204 6.71 -9.56 9.62
CA ALA A 204 6.88 -10.06 10.99
C ALA A 204 7.60 -9.06 11.91
N GLN A 205 8.42 -8.15 11.36
CA GLN A 205 9.12 -7.14 12.13
C GLN A 205 8.20 -6.10 12.82
N TRP A 206 6.92 -6.04 12.43
CA TRP A 206 5.94 -5.08 12.94
C TRP A 206 4.91 -5.70 13.89
N GLU A 207 5.05 -6.98 14.26
CA GLU A 207 4.05 -7.66 15.09
C GLU A 207 3.91 -7.01 16.47
N ASP A 208 5.01 -6.86 17.22
CA ASP A 208 5.00 -6.23 18.55
C ASP A 208 4.43 -4.80 18.48
N PHE A 209 4.87 -4.02 17.49
CA PHE A 209 4.36 -2.67 17.25
C PHE A 209 2.84 -2.67 17.00
N ALA A 210 2.33 -3.62 16.22
CA ALA A 210 0.91 -3.72 15.90
C ALA A 210 0.07 -4.15 17.11
N ARG A 211 0.60 -5.02 17.98
CA ARG A 211 -0.03 -5.41 19.24
C ARG A 211 -0.09 -4.22 20.19
N ASP A 212 1.01 -3.50 20.38
CA ASP A 212 1.06 -2.28 21.20
C ASP A 212 0.10 -1.21 20.66
N LEU A 213 0.04 -1.05 19.34
CA LEU A 213 -0.86 -0.11 18.67
C LEU A 213 -2.33 -0.48 18.91
N LEU A 214 -2.67 -1.77 18.83
CA LEU A 214 -4.03 -2.23 19.12
C LEU A 214 -4.39 -2.05 20.59
N GLU A 215 -3.48 -2.34 21.52
CA GLU A 215 -3.71 -2.11 22.95
C GLU A 215 -3.94 -0.62 23.25
N GLN A 216 -3.14 0.27 22.66
CA GLN A 216 -3.21 1.70 22.90
C GLN A 216 -4.43 2.35 22.24
N GLU A 217 -4.68 2.05 20.96
CA GLU A 217 -5.70 2.75 20.15
C GLU A 217 -7.03 1.99 20.07
N GLY A 218 -7.00 0.70 20.40
CA GLY A 218 -8.16 -0.18 20.45
C GLY A 218 -9.28 0.39 21.29
N PRO A 219 -9.10 0.67 22.60
CA PRO A 219 -10.18 1.14 23.47
C PRO A 219 -10.97 2.35 22.94
N ASP A 220 -10.28 3.27 22.26
CA ASP A 220 -10.86 4.52 21.73
C ASP A 220 -11.35 4.43 20.27
N ALA A 221 -11.07 3.33 19.57
CA ALA A 221 -11.52 3.13 18.20
C ALA A 221 -12.99 2.67 18.17
N ASP A 222 -13.87 3.54 17.67
CA ASP A 222 -15.28 3.23 17.45
C ASP A 222 -15.46 2.14 16.37
N PRO A 223 -16.37 1.18 16.57
CA PRO A 223 -16.71 0.20 15.53
C PRO A 223 -17.26 0.86 14.26
N ILE A 224 -16.77 0.43 13.10
CA ILE A 224 -17.19 0.90 11.78
C ILE A 224 -17.85 -0.29 11.04
N PRO A 225 -19.16 -0.23 10.74
CA PRO A 225 -19.87 -1.30 10.03
C PRO A 225 -19.49 -1.34 8.54
#